data_AF-A0A356QF15-F1
#
_entry.id   AF-A0A356QF15-F1
#
_cell.length_a   1.000
_cell.length_b   1.000
_cell.length_c   1.000
_cell.angle_alpha   90.00
_cell.angle_beta   90.00
_cell.angle_gamma   90.00
#
_symmetry.space_group_name_H-M   'P 1'
#
loop_
_entity.id
_entity.type
_entity.pdbx_description
1 polymer ?
#
loop_
_entity_poly.entity_id
_entity_poly.type
_entity_poly.pdbx_seq_one_letter_code
_entity_poly.pdbx_strand_id
1 'polypeptide(L)'
;DFAGSTLSELMGIGFINYYDGINHANALLRANYPDEFRSMTHFRHQGFTNEVSMVLDAVARGLGFTVVSRLVLETSPWQRQVKALALPQAINEVLYLLRRQDSVLPKRYEKLLNGFHDQRLQEKTPLIPE
;
A
#
# COMPACT_ATOMS: atom_id res chain seq x y z
N ASP A 1 -12.15 13.05 16.22
CA ASP A 1 -12.62 11.82 15.56
C ASP A 1 -12.52 11.95 14.06
N PHE A 2 -11.92 10.96 13.39
CA PHE A 2 -11.80 10.92 11.92
C PHE A 2 -13.15 10.55 11.32
N ALA A 3 -13.81 11.52 10.66
CA ALA A 3 -15.12 11.35 10.04
C ALA A 3 -15.02 10.68 8.66
N GLY A 4 -13.82 10.69 8.06
CA GLY A 4 -13.40 9.65 7.14
C GLY A 4 -13.55 9.95 5.65
N SER A 5 -13.12 11.12 5.19
CA SER A 5 -12.92 11.32 3.74
C SER A 5 -12.02 12.49 3.34
N THR A 6 -11.74 13.46 4.20
CA THR A 6 -11.04 14.68 3.78
C THR A 6 -9.52 14.58 3.89
N LEU A 7 -8.81 15.21 2.96
CA LEU A 7 -7.35 15.30 3.01
C LEU A 7 -6.87 16.05 4.25
N SER A 8 -7.62 17.09 4.68
CA SER A 8 -7.33 17.89 5.86
C SER A 8 -7.33 17.05 7.15
N GLU A 9 -8.29 16.13 7.29
CA GLU A 9 -8.31 15.20 8.41
C GLU A 9 -7.07 14.29 8.44
N LEU A 10 -6.65 13.76 7.28
CA LEU A 10 -5.41 12.97 7.18
C LEU A 10 -4.18 13.79 7.57
N MET A 11 -4.10 15.05 7.16
CA MET A 11 -3.02 15.95 7.57
C MET A 11 -2.96 16.14 9.09
N GLY A 12 -4.12 16.23 9.75
CA GLY A 12 -4.20 16.35 11.21
C GLY A 12 -3.75 15.09 11.96
N ILE A 13 -3.98 13.91 11.38
CA ILE A 13 -3.60 12.61 11.97
C ILE A 13 -2.09 12.37 11.83
N GLY A 14 -1.49 12.78 10.69
CA GLY A 14 -0.07 12.63 10.42
C GLY A 14 0.29 11.26 9.84
N PHE A 15 1.35 11.26 9.04
CA PHE A 15 1.78 10.12 8.23
C PHE A 15 2.88 9.32 8.94
N ILE A 16 2.66 8.01 9.05
CA ILE A 16 3.69 7.04 9.46
C ILE A 16 4.32 6.47 8.20
N ASN A 17 5.60 6.78 8.03
CA ASN A 17 6.35 6.40 6.85
C ASN A 17 6.99 5.01 7.00
N TYR A 18 7.32 4.43 5.85
CA TYR A 18 8.20 3.25 5.74
C TYR A 18 9.05 3.39 4.47
N TYR A 19 9.91 2.41 4.19
CA TYR A 19 10.91 2.50 3.11
C TYR A 19 10.39 3.04 1.77
N ASP A 20 9.16 2.71 1.38
CA ASP A 20 8.52 3.19 0.13
C ASP A 20 7.19 3.95 0.35
N GLY A 21 6.86 4.26 1.60
CA GLY A 21 5.54 4.79 1.96
C GLY A 21 5.22 6.14 1.33
N ILE A 22 6.21 7.03 1.23
CA ILE A 22 6.04 8.34 0.58
C ILE A 22 5.66 8.20 -0.89
N ASN A 23 6.26 7.27 -1.62
CA ASN A 23 5.98 7.10 -3.05
C ASN A 23 4.56 6.57 -3.25
N HIS A 24 4.16 5.55 -2.48
CA HIS A 24 2.81 5.03 -2.50
C HIS A 24 1.76 6.08 -2.10
N ALA A 25 2.02 6.84 -1.04
CA ALA A 25 1.12 7.90 -0.60
C ALA A 25 1.01 9.03 -1.64
N ASN A 26 2.13 9.46 -2.24
CA ASN A 26 2.12 10.46 -3.30
C ASN A 26 1.28 10.01 -4.49
N ALA A 27 1.45 8.77 -4.96
CA ALA A 27 0.72 8.25 -6.11
C ALA A 27 -0.79 8.17 -5.82
N LEU A 28 -1.17 7.61 -4.66
CA LEU A 28 -2.57 7.43 -4.27
C LEU A 28 -3.29 8.75 -3.99
N LEU A 29 -2.67 9.65 -3.21
CA LEU A 29 -3.31 10.91 -2.82
C LEU A 29 -3.39 11.89 -3.98
N ARG A 30 -2.39 11.92 -4.88
CA ARG A 30 -2.45 12.75 -6.10
C ARG A 30 -3.60 12.34 -7.02
N ALA A 31 -3.87 11.04 -7.12
CA ALA A 31 -4.97 10.52 -7.94
C ALA A 31 -6.35 10.83 -7.34
N ASN A 32 -6.48 10.81 -6.01
CA ASN A 32 -7.76 10.96 -5.32
C ASN A 32 -8.08 12.39 -4.86
N TYR A 33 -7.07 13.26 -4.71
CA TYR A 33 -7.22 14.65 -4.28
C TYR A 33 -6.44 15.61 -5.18
N PRO A 34 -6.67 15.64 -6.51
CA PRO A 34 -5.84 16.40 -7.46
C PRO A 34 -5.81 17.91 -7.19
N ASP A 35 -6.92 18.48 -6.71
CA ASP A 35 -7.04 19.92 -6.48
C ASP A 35 -6.39 20.37 -5.16
N GLU A 36 -6.34 19.50 -4.16
CA GLU A 36 -5.86 19.81 -2.80
C GLU A 36 -4.45 19.28 -2.53
N PHE A 37 -4.13 18.06 -3.01
CA PHE A 37 -2.85 17.43 -2.75
C PHE A 37 -1.75 18.03 -3.62
N ARG A 38 -0.63 18.40 -2.99
CA ARG A 38 0.56 18.92 -3.67
C ARG A 38 1.76 18.01 -3.49
N SER A 39 2.04 17.62 -2.25
CA SER A 39 3.20 16.82 -1.87
C SER A 39 3.02 16.25 -0.46
N MET A 40 3.63 15.08 -0.22
CA MET A 40 3.75 14.51 1.13
C MET A 40 4.52 15.40 2.12
N THR A 41 5.33 16.36 1.65
CA THR A 41 6.07 17.29 2.51
C THR A 41 5.19 18.19 3.38
N HIS A 42 3.91 18.33 3.03
CA HIS A 42 2.93 19.09 3.82
C HIS A 42 2.31 18.28 4.96
N PHE A 43 2.55 16.97 5.01
CA PHE A 43 2.05 16.10 6.06
C PHE A 43 3.04 16.06 7.23
N ARG A 44 2.51 16.05 8.45
CA ARG A 44 3.33 15.77 9.62
C ARG A 44 3.83 14.34 9.55
N HIS A 45 5.15 14.14 9.46
CA HIS A 45 5.76 12.81 9.55
C HIS A 45 5.89 12.41 11.02
N GLN A 46 5.10 11.41 11.43
CA GLN A 46 4.96 11.04 12.84
C GLN A 46 5.89 9.89 13.27
N GLY A 47 6.49 9.21 12.29
CA GLY A 47 7.46 8.15 12.52
C GLY A 47 7.91 7.48 11.23
N PHE A 48 8.88 6.58 11.35
CA PHE A 48 9.39 5.77 10.25
C PHE A 48 9.72 4.36 10.72
N THR A 49 9.46 3.37 9.87
CA THR A 49 9.89 1.97 10.06
C THR A 49 10.52 1.42 8.78
N ASN A 50 11.50 0.53 8.92
CA ASN A 50 12.09 -0.14 7.75
C ASN A 50 11.19 -1.27 7.20
N GLU A 51 10.28 -1.79 8.02
CA GLU A 51 9.43 -2.94 7.67
C GLU A 51 7.98 -2.52 7.45
N VAL A 52 7.46 -2.74 6.25
CA VAL A 52 6.08 -2.39 5.88
C VAL A 52 5.05 -3.15 6.72
N SER A 53 5.36 -4.37 7.17
CA SER A 53 4.47 -5.14 8.05
C SER A 53 4.31 -4.51 9.43
N MET A 54 5.34 -3.81 9.92
CA MET A 54 5.33 -3.15 11.23
C MET A 54 4.64 -1.79 11.20
N VAL A 55 4.49 -1.16 10.03
CA VAL A 55 3.88 0.17 9.94
C VAL A 55 2.44 0.17 10.46
N LEU A 56 1.73 -0.94 10.28
CA LEU A 56 0.35 -1.11 10.74
C LEU A 56 0.22 -1.24 12.27
N ASP A 57 1.28 -1.63 12.99
CA ASP A 57 1.28 -1.61 14.46
C ASP A 57 1.16 -0.16 14.98
N ALA A 58 1.92 0.77 14.39
CA ALA A 58 1.84 2.19 14.74
C ALA A 58 0.46 2.79 14.43
N VAL A 59 -0.12 2.42 13.29
CA VAL A 59 -1.48 2.86 12.91
C VAL A 59 -2.53 2.28 13.85
N ALA A 60 -2.45 0.99 14.21
CA ALA A 60 -3.37 0.35 15.14
C ALA A 60 -3.33 0.99 16.54
N ARG A 61 -2.17 1.51 16.96
CA ARG A 61 -1.99 2.28 18.21
C ARG A 61 -2.48 3.73 18.12
N GLY A 62 -3.01 4.16 16.97
CA GLY A 62 -3.53 5.51 16.76
C GLY A 62 -2.46 6.58 16.55
N LEU A 63 -1.23 6.20 16.19
CA LEU A 63 -0.11 7.13 15.99
C LEU A 63 -0.11 7.78 14.61
N GLY A 64 -1.09 7.51 13.76
CA GLY A 64 -1.15 8.14 12.45
C GLY A 64 -1.89 7.30 11.41
N PHE A 65 -1.72 7.69 10.15
CA PHE A 65 -2.16 6.92 9.00
C PHE A 65 -0.97 6.54 8.13
N THR A 66 -1.17 5.56 7.25
CA THR A 66 -0.17 5.15 6.26
C THR A 66 -0.87 4.67 4.99
N VAL A 67 -0.10 4.46 3.93
CA VAL A 67 -0.59 3.92 2.65
C VAL A 67 0.19 2.65 2.36
N VAL A 68 -0.52 1.52 2.30
CA VAL A 68 0.06 0.20 2.02
C VAL A 68 -0.79 -0.53 0.99
N SER A 69 -0.19 -1.51 0.32
CA SER A 69 -0.93 -2.38 -0.59
C SER A 69 -1.99 -3.19 0.17
N ARG A 70 -3.04 -3.58 -0.57
CA ARG A 70 -4.11 -4.44 -0.03
C ARG A 70 -3.56 -5.73 0.59
N LEU A 71 -2.57 -6.35 -0.05
CA LEU A 71 -1.93 -7.57 0.44
C LEU A 71 -1.29 -7.38 1.82
N VAL A 72 -0.62 -6.25 2.06
CA VAL A 72 -0.02 -5.95 3.37
C VAL A 72 -1.11 -5.84 4.43
N LEU A 73 -2.23 -5.19 4.13
CA LEU A 73 -3.36 -5.10 5.05
C LEU A 73 -3.98 -6.47 5.34
N GLU A 74 -4.22 -7.29 4.31
CA GLU A 74 -4.88 -8.59 4.43
C GLU A 74 -4.03 -9.65 5.12
N THR A 75 -2.71 -9.54 5.04
CA THR A 75 -1.76 -10.43 5.73
C THR A 75 -1.34 -9.92 7.12
N SER A 76 -1.79 -8.74 7.51
CA SER A 76 -1.41 -8.12 8.78
C SER A 76 -2.22 -8.64 9.96
N PRO A 77 -1.60 -8.87 11.13
CA PRO A 77 -2.33 -9.19 12.35
C PRO A 77 -3.24 -8.04 12.83
N TRP A 78 -3.00 -6.83 12.34
CA TRP A 78 -3.71 -5.61 12.74
C TRP A 78 -4.94 -5.30 11.89
N GLN A 79 -5.31 -6.15 10.93
CA GLN A 79 -6.40 -5.91 9.97
C GLN A 79 -7.71 -5.43 10.63
N ARG A 80 -8.08 -6.01 11.79
CA ARG A 80 -9.32 -5.68 12.51
C ARG A 80 -9.22 -4.44 13.40
N GLN A 81 -8.00 -3.93 13.62
CA GLN A 81 -7.71 -2.78 14.50
C GLN A 81 -7.43 -1.51 13.70
N VAL A 82 -7.27 -1.63 12.38
CA VAL A 82 -7.11 -0.50 11.47
C VAL A 82 -8.35 -0.36 10.58
N LYS A 83 -8.65 0.86 10.17
CA LYS A 83 -9.73 1.15 9.22
C LYS A 83 -9.14 1.47 7.86
N ALA A 84 -9.48 0.69 6.85
CA ALA A 84 -9.15 1.02 5.47
C ALA A 84 -10.03 2.18 4.98
N LEU A 85 -9.41 3.21 4.42
CA LEU A 85 -10.14 4.31 3.76
C LEU A 85 -10.45 3.91 2.32
N ALA A 86 -11.74 3.87 1.98
CA ALA A 86 -12.17 3.63 0.60
C ALA A 86 -12.01 4.93 -0.20
N LEU A 87 -11.22 4.87 -1.28
CA LEU A 87 -10.97 6.00 -2.17
C LEU A 87 -11.48 5.68 -3.59
N PRO A 88 -11.98 6.67 -4.36
CA PRO A 88 -12.57 6.44 -5.68
C PRO A 88 -11.60 5.83 -6.71
N GLN A 89 -10.33 6.24 -6.69
CA GLN A 89 -9.31 5.77 -7.62
C GLN A 89 -8.34 4.81 -6.92
N ALA A 90 -8.37 3.55 -7.35
CA ALA A 90 -7.37 2.56 -6.95
C ALA A 90 -6.07 2.75 -7.75
N ILE A 91 -4.93 2.69 -7.07
CA ILE A 91 -3.60 2.69 -7.69
C ILE A 91 -3.00 1.30 -7.53
N ASN A 92 -2.51 0.74 -8.64
CA ASN A 92 -1.90 -0.58 -8.66
C ASN A 92 -0.38 -0.46 -8.77
N GLU A 93 0.33 -1.21 -7.94
CA GLU A 93 1.78 -1.38 -8.03
C GLU A 93 2.13 -2.35 -9.17
N VAL A 94 3.22 -2.08 -9.88
CA VAL A 94 3.76 -2.97 -10.91
C VAL A 94 4.91 -3.76 -10.31
N LEU A 95 4.76 -5.08 -10.25
CA LEU A 95 5.82 -5.98 -9.81
C LEU A 95 6.61 -6.48 -11.03
N TYR A 96 7.94 -6.37 -10.94
CA TYR A 96 8.85 -6.83 -11.99
C TYR A 96 9.58 -8.09 -11.55
N LEU A 97 9.63 -9.08 -12.44
CA LEU A 97 10.47 -10.27 -12.28
C LEU A 97 11.79 -10.04 -13.01
N LEU A 98 12.87 -9.83 -12.25
CA LEU A 98 14.20 -9.62 -12.80
C LEU A 98 14.96 -10.94 -12.90
N ARG A 99 15.62 -11.15 -14.04
CA ARG A 99 16.54 -12.28 -14.24
C ARG A 99 17.82 -11.81 -14.89
N ARG A 100 18.91 -12.48 -14.55
CA ARG A 100 20.19 -12.34 -15.25
C ARG A 100 20.07 -12.90 -16.67
N GLN A 101 20.52 -12.14 -17.66
CA GLN A 101 20.45 -12.54 -19.07
C GLN A 101 21.34 -13.77 -19.37
N ASP A 102 22.45 -13.90 -18.67
CA ASP A 102 23.45 -14.96 -18.83
C ASP A 102 23.16 -16.23 -18.01
N SER A 103 22.04 -16.26 -17.28
CA SER A 103 21.65 -17.40 -16.45
C SER A 103 20.55 -18.22 -17.12
N VAL A 104 20.77 -19.54 -17.22
CA VAL A 104 19.70 -20.48 -17.57
C VAL A 104 18.83 -20.70 -16.33
N LEU A 105 17.53 -20.46 -16.43
CA LEU A 105 16.60 -20.71 -15.33
C LEU A 105 16.24 -22.21 -15.32
N PRO A 106 16.51 -22.95 -14.24
CA PRO A 106 16.08 -24.35 -14.16
C PRO A 106 14.55 -24.48 -14.30
N LYS A 107 14.08 -25.46 -15.08
CA LYS A 107 12.65 -25.70 -15.35
C LYS A 107 11.75 -25.73 -14.10
N ARG A 108 12.28 -26.20 -12.96
CA ARG A 108 11.54 -26.21 -11.68
C ARG A 108 11.16 -24.80 -11.22
N TYR A 109 12.03 -23.81 -11.44
CA TYR A 109 11.75 -22.43 -11.08
C TYR A 109 10.86 -21.74 -12.10
N GLU A 110 10.95 -22.09 -13.39
CA GLU A 110 9.97 -21.63 -14.40
C GLU A 110 8.55 -22.03 -14.00
N LYS A 111 8.35 -23.29 -13.58
CA LYS A 111 7.04 -23.77 -13.13
C LYS A 111 6.54 -23.00 -11.90
N LEU A 112 7.41 -22.72 -10.93
CA LEU A 112 7.05 -21.95 -9.73
C LEU A 112 6.70 -20.50 -10.07
N LEU A 113 7.50 -19.84 -10.92
CA LEU A 113 7.28 -18.44 -11.29
C LEU A 113 6.02 -18.27 -12.14
N ASN A 114 5.76 -19.18 -13.08
CA ASN A 114 4.51 -19.19 -13.85
C ASN A 114 3.31 -19.39 -12.93
N GLY A 115 3.36 -20.35 -12.00
CA GLY A 115 2.29 -20.56 -11.03
C GLY A 115 2.03 -19.32 -10.15
N PHE A 116 3.10 -18.67 -9.67
CA PHE A 116 2.98 -17.42 -8.91
C PHE A 116 2.38 -16.28 -9.75
N HIS A 117 2.78 -16.16 -11.01
CA HIS A 117 2.24 -15.17 -11.93
C HIS A 117 0.75 -15.39 -12.21
N ASP A 118 0.33 -16.63 -12.45
CA ASP A 118 -1.06 -16.98 -12.73
C ASP A 118 -1.96 -16.70 -11.51
N GLN A 119 -1.49 -17.03 -10.30
CA GLN A 119 -2.20 -16.69 -9.06
C GLN A 119 -2.43 -15.17 -8.94
N ARG A 120 -1.40 -14.36 -9.22
CA ARG A 120 -1.49 -12.90 -9.13
C ARG A 120 -2.35 -12.26 -10.20
N LEU A 121 -2.49 -12.88 -11.37
CA LEU A 121 -3.43 -12.42 -12.39
C LEU A 121 -4.89 -12.62 -11.96
N GLN A 122 -5.19 -13.73 -11.27
CA GLN A 122 -6.54 -14.00 -10.76
C GLN A 122 -6.95 -13.03 -9.64
N GLU A 123 -6.02 -12.66 -8.77
CA GLU A 123 -6.25 -11.67 -7.68
C GLU A 123 -6.49 -10.24 -8.20
N LYS A 124 -6.16 -9.95 -9.47
CA LYS A 124 -6.37 -8.64 -10.11
C LYS A 124 -7.82 -8.43 -10.59
N THR A 125 -8.61 -9.50 -10.70
CA THR A 125 -10.04 -9.41 -10.99
C THR A 125 -10.76 -8.99 -9.72
N PRO A 126 -11.51 -7.86 -9.71
CA PRO A 126 -12.24 -7.47 -8.52
C PRO A 126 -13.23 -8.58 -8.19
N LEU A 127 -13.14 -9.13 -6.98
CA LEU A 127 -14.26 -9.82 -6.35
C LEU A 127 -15.34 -8.76 -6.13
N ILE A 128 -16.17 -8.56 -7.15
CA ILE A 128 -17.44 -7.86 -7.01
C ILE A 128 -18.27 -8.74 -6.07
N PRO A 129 -18.72 -8.25 -4.90
CA PRO A 129 -19.79 -8.94 -4.20
C PRO A 129 -21.07 -8.73 -5.01
N GLU A 130 -21.76 -9.83 -5.34
CA GLU A 130 -23.18 -9.78 -5.76
C GLU A 130 -24.06 -9.03 -4.75
#